data_AF-A0A524DLV2-F1
#
_entry.id   AF-A0A524DLV2-F1
#
_cell.length_a   1.000
_cell.length_b   1.000
_cell.length_c   1.000
_cell.angle_alpha   90.00
_cell.angle_beta   90.00
_cell.angle_gamma   90.00
#
_symmetry.space_group_name_H-M   'P 1'
#
loop_
_entity.id
_entity.type
_entity.pdbx_description
1 polymer ?
#
loop_
_entity_poly.entity_id
_entity_poly.type
_entity_poly.pdbx_seq_one_letter_code
_entity_poly.pdbx_strand_id
1 'polypeptide(L)' 'MTNITLSIPPELKKEMEKFPEINWSEVARTSIKQKIVELNFLKELTLESEITPEEAVQMGREVNLLLAKRYKVEKE' A
#
# COMPACT_ATOMS: atom_id res chain seq x y z
N MET A 1 12.72 15.23 -19.77
CA MET A 1 12.78 14.09 -18.83
C MET A 1 13.34 14.63 -17.53
N THR A 2 12.79 14.25 -16.38
CA THR A 2 13.25 14.72 -15.07
C THR A 2 14.02 13.58 -14.38
N ASN A 3 15.16 13.90 -13.78
CA ASN A 3 16.00 12.90 -13.11
C ASN A 3 15.75 12.91 -11.61
N ILE A 4 15.73 11.71 -11.02
CA ILE A 4 15.67 11.49 -9.57
C ILE A 4 16.90 10.68 -9.18
N THR A 5 17.66 11.17 -8.19
CA THR A 5 18.78 10.44 -7.59
C THR A 5 18.36 9.92 -6.24
N LEU A 6 18.47 8.60 -6.04
CA LEU A 6 18.09 7.92 -4.79
C LEU A 6 19.34 7.28 -4.16
N SER A 7 19.48 7.45 -2.85
CA SER A 7 20.45 6.69 -2.07
C SER A 7 19.77 5.41 -1.57
N ILE A 8 20.45 4.28 -1.75
CA ILE A 8 20.00 2.97 -1.27
C ILE A 8 21.05 2.39 -0.32
N PRO A 9 20.65 1.54 0.65
CA PRO A 9 21.59 0.81 1.48
C PRO A 9 22.57 -0.01 0.62
N PRO A 10 23.85 -0.10 1.00
CA PRO A 10 24.85 -0.84 0.22
C PRO A 10 24.53 -2.33 0.11
N GLU A 11 23.85 -2.92 1.10
CA GLU A 11 23.38 -4.30 1.08
C GLU A 11 22.35 -4.52 -0.02
N LEU A 12 21.39 -3.59 -0.16
CA LEU A 12 20.37 -3.66 -1.21
C LEU A 12 21.00 -3.55 -2.60
N LYS A 13 21.99 -2.66 -2.77
CA LYS A 13 22.72 -2.54 -4.04
C LYS A 13 23.40 -3.85 -4.43
N LYS A 14 24.03 -4.53 -3.47
CA LYS A 14 24.67 -5.85 -3.70
C LYS A 14 23.67 -6.91 -4.14
N GLU A 15 22.48 -6.94 -3.56
CA GLU A 15 21.41 -7.85 -4.00
C GLU A 15 20.93 -7.51 -5.42
N MET A 16 20.77 -6.22 -5.74
CA MET A 16 20.37 -5.77 -7.07
C MET A 16 21.39 -6.13 -8.15
N GLU A 17 22.69 -6.03 -7.84
CA GLU A 17 23.79 -6.38 -8.75
C GLU A 17 23.84 -7.88 -9.10
N LYS A 18 23.18 -8.75 -8.32
CA LYS A 18 23.04 -10.17 -8.66
C LYS A 18 22.09 -10.43 -9.83
N PHE A 19 21.23 -9.45 -10.17
CA PHE A 19 20.25 -9.54 -11.25
C PHE A 19 20.47 -8.41 -12.27
N PRO A 20 21.59 -8.45 -13.01
CA PRO A 20 21.96 -7.40 -13.97
C PRO A 20 21.01 -7.30 -15.17
N GLU A 21 20.22 -8.34 -15.45
CA GLU A 21 19.21 -8.37 -16.50
C GLU A 21 17.99 -7.47 -16.20
N ILE A 22 17.84 -7.04 -14.94
CA ILE A 22 16.68 -6.25 -14.50
C ILE A 22 16.94 -4.75 -14.68
N ASN A 23 16.02 -4.07 -15.37
CA ASN A 23 16.02 -2.62 -15.43
C ASN A 23 15.43 -2.02 -14.14
N TRP A 24 16.29 -1.82 -13.15
CA TRP A 24 15.91 -1.27 -11.84
C TRP A 24 15.27 0.12 -11.91
N SER A 25 15.58 0.92 -12.93
CA SER A 25 14.90 2.22 -13.13
C SER A 25 13.44 2.05 -13.54
N GLU A 26 13.10 1.06 -14.37
CA GLU A 26 11.70 0.74 -14.71
C GLU A 26 10.93 0.19 -13.51
N VAL A 27 11.58 -0.67 -12.72
CA VAL A 27 10.99 -1.18 -11.46
C VAL A 27 10.65 0.00 -10.55
N ALA A 28 11.60 0.91 -10.31
CA ALA A 28 11.38 2.08 -9.49
C ALA A 28 10.25 2.97 -10.02
N ARG A 29 10.24 3.26 -11.34
CA ARG A 29 9.16 4.05 -11.98
C ARG A 29 7.79 3.42 -11.78
N THR A 30 7.68 2.11 -11.98
CA THR A 30 6.41 1.37 -11.84
C THR A 30 5.92 1.42 -10.40
N SER A 31 6.81 1.16 -9.43
CA SER A 31 6.47 1.21 -8.01
C SER A 31 6.03 2.61 -7.57
N ILE A 32 6.70 3.66 -8.03
CA ILE A 32 6.32 5.05 -7.74
C ILE A 32 4.93 5.35 -8.33
N LYS A 33 4.69 4.96 -9.59
CA LYS A 33 3.38 5.18 -10.24
C LYS A 33 2.26 4.47 -9.50
N GLN A 34 2.46 3.21 -9.12
CA GLN A 34 1.48 2.44 -8.33
C GLN A 34 1.22 3.11 -6.99
N LYS A 35 2.27 3.55 -6.29
CA LYS A 35 2.12 4.22 -4.99
C LYS A 35 1.32 5.51 -5.08
N ILE A 36 1.51 6.29 -6.15
CA ILE A 36 0.73 7.51 -6.39
C ILE A 36 -0.75 7.16 -6.59
N VAL A 37 -1.08 6.11 -7.34
CA VAL A 37 -2.47 5.67 -7.54
C VAL A 37 -3.11 5.27 -6.22
N GLU A 38 -2.42 4.47 -5.40
CA GLU A 38 -2.90 4.09 -4.06
C GLU A 38 -3.18 5.32 -3.19
N LEU A 39 -2.25 6.28 -3.16
CA LEU A 39 -2.38 7.48 -2.34
C LEU A 39 -3.51 8.39 -2.82
N ASN A 40 -3.71 8.52 -4.13
CA ASN A 40 -4.83 9.29 -4.68
C ASN A 40 -6.16 8.64 -4.35
N PHE A 41 -6.27 7.31 -4.48
CA PHE A 41 -7.47 6.57 -4.10
C PHE A 41 -7.80 6.76 -2.61
N LEU A 42 -6.81 6.62 -1.73
CA LEU A 42 -7.00 6.87 -0.30
C LEU A 42 -7.45 8.32 -0.04
N LYS A 43 -6.83 9.29 -0.71
CA LYS A 43 -7.21 10.69 -0.58
C LYS A 43 -8.66 10.93 -1.00
N GLU A 44 -9.07 10.38 -2.14
CA GLU A 44 -10.45 10.44 -2.65
C GLU A 44 -11.45 9.83 -1.67
N LEU A 45 -11.14 8.67 -1.08
CA LEU A 45 -11.98 8.06 -0.05
C LEU A 45 -12.15 8.94 1.20
N THR A 46 -11.11 9.69 1.58
CA THR A 46 -11.12 10.52 2.79
C THR A 46 -11.59 11.96 2.57
N LEU A 47 -11.70 12.42 1.33
CA LEU A 47 -11.86 13.83 0.97
C LEU A 47 -13.15 14.48 1.52
N GLU A 48 -14.23 13.71 1.62
CA GLU A 48 -15.53 14.15 2.16
C GLU A 48 -15.87 13.45 3.49
N SER A 49 -14.90 12.75 4.09
CA SER A 49 -15.13 11.98 5.30
C SER A 49 -15.08 12.88 6.54
N GLU A 50 -16.18 12.94 7.29
CA GLU A 50 -16.22 13.55 8.63
C GLU A 50 -15.73 12.57 9.73
N ILE A 51 -15.48 11.32 9.36
CA ILE A 51 -15.09 10.25 10.29
C ILE A 51 -13.67 10.51 10.84
N THR A 52 -13.55 10.51 12.16
CA THR A 52 -12.26 10.61 12.84
C THR A 52 -11.46 9.31 12.77
N PRO A 53 -10.13 9.34 12.91
CA PRO A 53 -9.30 8.13 12.93
C PRO A 53 -9.77 7.09 13.97
N GLU A 54 -10.18 7.54 15.15
CA GLU A 54 -10.66 6.68 16.24
C GLU A 54 -11.97 5.98 15.87
N GLU A 55 -12.91 6.72 15.27
CA GLU A 55 -14.19 6.18 14.78
C GLU A 55 -13.98 5.17 13.65
N ALA A 56 -13.06 5.44 12.72
CA ALA A 56 -12.72 4.51 11.64
C ALA A 56 -12.17 3.18 12.21
N VAL A 57 -11.32 3.24 13.23
CA VAL A 57 -10.79 2.05 13.92
C VAL A 57 -11.92 1.28 14.61
N GLN A 58 -12.83 1.97 15.29
CA GLN A 58 -13.94 1.32 15.99
C GLN A 58 -14.90 0.63 15.01
N MET A 59 -15.23 1.31 13.92
CA MET A 59 -16.06 0.78 12.83
C MET A 59 -15.42 -0.47 12.21
N GLY A 60 -14.10 -0.45 11.99
CA GLY A 60 -13.36 -1.62 11.51
C GLY A 60 -13.43 -2.83 12.45
N ARG A 61 -13.38 -2.60 13.78
CA ARG A 61 -13.56 -3.69 14.77
C ARG A 61 -14.96 -4.27 14.73
N GLU A 62 -15.98 -3.43 14.61
CA GLU A 62 -17.37 -3.86 14.51
C GLU A 62 -17.60 -4.71 13.27
N VAL A 63 -17.14 -4.26 12.10
CA VAL A 63 -17.21 -5.03 10.84
C VAL A 63 -16.54 -6.39 10.99
N ASN A 64 -15.35 -6.45 11.59
CA ASN A 64 -14.66 -7.73 11.82
C ASN A 64 -15.46 -8.70 12.70
N LEU A 65 -16.10 -8.19 13.76
CA LEU A 65 -16.97 -9.01 14.63
C LEU A 65 -18.19 -9.53 13.88
N LEU A 66 -18.82 -8.70 13.07
CA LEU A 66 -19.98 -9.08 12.26
C LEU A 66 -19.62 -10.13 11.20
N LEU A 67 -18.50 -9.94 10.49
CA LEU A 67 -17.99 -10.91 9.52
C LEU A 67 -17.64 -12.23 10.20
N ALA A 68 -16.95 -12.21 11.34
CA ALA A 68 -16.60 -13.42 12.08
C ALA A 68 -17.85 -14.20 12.53
N LYS A 69 -18.92 -13.52 12.93
CA LYS A 69 -20.21 -14.16 13.24
C LYS A 69 -20.81 -14.81 11.98
N ARG A 70 -20.88 -14.07 10.87
CA ARG A 70 -21.42 -14.57 9.61
C ARG A 70 -20.70 -15.84 9.12
N TYR A 71 -19.38 -15.81 9.09
CA TYR A 71 -18.57 -16.95 8.63
C TYR A 71 -18.52 -18.14 9.60
N LYS A 72 -18.89 -17.95 10.88
CA LYS A 72 -19.09 -19.05 11.82
C LYS A 72 -20.44 -19.72 11.63
N VAL A 73 -21.50 -18.94 11.37
CA VAL A 73 -22.87 -19.45 11.12
C VAL A 73 -22.96 -20.22 9.80
N GLU A 74 -22.19 -19.85 8.77
CA GLU A 74 -22.15 -20.58 7.49
C GLU A 74 -21.35 -21.91 7.54
N LYS A 75 -20.76 -22.27 8.69
CA LYS A 75 -19.98 -23.51 8.87
C LYS A 75 -20.66 -24.57 9.76
N GLU A 76 -21.85 -24.28 10.30
CA GLU A 76 -22.74 -25.23 10.99
C GLU A 76 -23.91 -25.63 10.09
#